data_AF-A0A949NXT1-F1
#
_entry.id   AF-A0A949NXT1-F1
#
_cell.length_a   1.000
_cell.length_b   1.000
_cell.length_c   1.000
_cell.angle_alpha   90.00
_cell.angle_beta   90.00
_cell.angle_gamma   90.00
#
_symmetry.space_group_name_H-M   'P 1'
#
loop_
_entity.id
_entity.type
_entity.pdbx_description
1 polymer ?
#
loop_
_entity_poly.entity_id
_entity_poly.type
_entity_poly.pdbx_seq_one_letter_code
_entity_poly.pdbx_strand_id
1 'polypeptide(L)'
;MSEDMMIRGGVSADYLEVKRISDMLVQVINSGERVHITTKEGTDLKFSIKGRNGFALCGFATEPGTFSGLPDGEAACAPLEGTAEGIIVNPYMMEDVGVVRDPISISFEKGLVTSVEGGQEARALNEILEKTGVTGRNVAEFAFGTNPACRITGSSREDKKKLGTAHIAIGDNKSLGGNVECYMHMDITFLEPTISIDDKLIVKDGKVLAL
;
A
#
# COMPACT_ATOMS: atom_id res chain seq x y z
N MET A 1 16.78 -4.04 -5.07
CA MET A 1 17.54 -3.27 -4.08
C MET A 1 18.78 -2.72 -4.77
N SER A 2 19.02 -1.41 -4.72
CA SER A 2 20.23 -0.80 -5.29
C SER A 2 21.28 -0.58 -4.21
N GLU A 3 22.55 -0.43 -4.59
CA GLU A 3 23.61 -0.05 -3.65
C GLU A 3 23.28 1.28 -2.95
N ASP A 4 22.78 2.28 -3.69
CA ASP A 4 22.40 3.59 -3.14
C ASP A 4 21.37 3.47 -2.00
N MET A 5 20.34 2.63 -2.18
CA MET A 5 19.31 2.39 -1.17
C MET A 5 19.84 1.69 0.08
N MET A 6 20.97 0.97 -0.04
CA MET A 6 21.62 0.28 1.09
C MET A 6 22.54 1.19 1.90
N ILE A 7 22.88 2.38 1.40
CA ILE A 7 23.79 3.31 2.09
C ILE A 7 23.19 4.71 2.35
N ARG A 8 22.02 5.03 1.78
CA ARG A 8 21.36 6.35 1.88
C ARG A 8 19.85 6.23 1.97
N GLY A 9 19.20 7.28 2.44
CA GLY A 9 17.74 7.37 2.48
C GLY A 9 17.16 6.51 3.60
N GLY A 10 16.12 5.72 3.28
CA GLY A 10 15.35 4.97 4.27
C GLY A 10 16.18 4.05 5.19
N VAL A 11 17.31 3.54 4.71
CA VAL A 11 18.21 2.67 5.51
C VAL A 11 18.89 3.43 6.65
N SER A 12 19.06 4.75 6.51
CA SER A 12 19.71 5.62 7.49
C SER A 12 18.71 6.27 8.48
N ALA A 13 17.44 5.85 8.44
CA ALA A 13 16.41 6.36 9.33
C ALA A 13 16.72 6.08 10.80
N ASP A 14 16.17 6.92 11.69
CA ASP A 14 16.00 6.53 13.09
C ASP A 14 14.85 5.51 13.18
N TYR A 15 15.21 4.22 13.20
CA TYR A 15 14.23 3.14 13.22
C TYR A 15 13.39 3.11 14.51
N LEU A 16 13.83 3.72 15.61
CA LEU A 16 12.98 3.88 16.79
C LEU A 16 11.83 4.85 16.50
N GLU A 17 12.10 5.93 15.77
CA GLU A 17 11.06 6.86 15.32
C GLU A 17 10.15 6.23 14.26
N VAL A 18 10.71 5.48 13.30
CA VAL A 18 9.91 4.72 12.32
C VAL A 18 8.95 3.77 13.04
N LYS A 19 9.46 3.01 14.03
CA LYS A 19 8.64 2.12 14.85
C LYS A 19 7.55 2.88 15.61
N ARG A 20 7.89 4.01 16.24
CA ARG A 20 6.91 4.84 16.97
C ARG A 20 5.75 5.27 16.05
N ILE A 21 6.06 5.76 14.85
CA ILE A 21 5.05 6.19 13.87
C ILE A 21 4.23 4.99 13.37
N SER A 22 4.88 3.88 12.99
CA SER A 22 4.21 2.66 12.56
C SER A 22 3.25 2.13 13.62
N ASP A 23 3.69 2.02 14.88
CA ASP A 23 2.85 1.53 15.97
C ASP A 23 1.62 2.41 16.18
N MET A 24 1.75 3.74 16.07
CA MET A 24 0.62 4.66 16.16
C MET A 24 -0.40 4.44 15.05
N LEU A 25 0.05 4.30 13.80
CA LEU A 25 -0.84 4.06 12.66
C LEU A 25 -1.46 2.65 12.70
N VAL A 26 -0.76 1.66 13.27
CA VAL A 26 -1.34 0.35 13.58
C VAL A 26 -2.48 0.48 14.60
N GLN A 27 -2.37 1.33 15.62
CA GLN A 27 -3.50 1.57 16.53
C GLN A 27 -4.70 2.19 15.82
N VAL A 28 -4.46 3.12 14.88
CA VAL A 28 -5.53 3.68 14.06
C VAL A 28 -6.23 2.58 13.26
N ILE A 29 -5.47 1.70 12.59
CA ILE A 29 -6.01 0.54 11.86
C ILE A 29 -6.83 -0.36 12.78
N ASN A 30 -6.28 -0.76 13.93
CA ASN A 30 -6.93 -1.68 14.87
C ASN A 30 -8.24 -1.13 15.46
N SER A 31 -8.35 0.20 15.56
CA SER A 31 -9.55 0.88 16.06
C SER A 31 -10.58 1.21 14.98
N GLY A 32 -10.21 1.03 13.71
CA GLY A 32 -10.98 1.48 12.55
C GLY A 32 -11.73 0.38 11.84
N GLU A 33 -12.77 0.75 11.09
CA GLU A 33 -13.55 -0.20 10.29
C GLU A 33 -13.58 0.11 8.80
N ARG A 34 -13.68 1.38 8.39
CA ARG A 34 -13.83 1.77 6.98
C ARG A 34 -12.74 2.72 6.56
N VAL A 35 -12.03 2.38 5.48
CA VAL A 35 -11.00 3.23 4.87
C VAL A 35 -11.57 3.89 3.62
N HIS A 36 -11.25 5.17 3.43
CA HIS A 36 -11.50 5.90 2.19
C HIS A 36 -10.24 6.64 1.76
N ILE A 37 -9.75 6.31 0.56
CA ILE A 37 -8.56 6.90 -0.06
C ILE A 37 -9.01 7.75 -1.23
N THR A 38 -8.51 8.99 -1.27
CA THR A 38 -8.67 9.90 -2.40
C THR A 38 -7.36 10.51 -2.84
N THR A 39 -7.23 10.86 -4.12
CA THR A 39 -6.09 11.62 -4.64
C THR A 39 -6.56 12.73 -5.60
N LYS A 40 -5.69 13.70 -5.89
CA LYS A 40 -6.00 14.81 -6.82
C LYS A 40 -6.21 14.32 -8.25
N GLU A 41 -5.62 13.17 -8.59
CA GLU A 41 -5.70 12.52 -9.89
C GLU A 41 -7.05 11.85 -10.14
N GLY A 42 -7.89 11.70 -9.10
CA GLY A 42 -9.24 11.15 -9.21
C GLY A 42 -9.41 9.76 -8.62
N THR A 43 -8.42 9.24 -7.90
CA THR A 43 -8.63 8.04 -7.07
C THR A 43 -9.73 8.32 -6.04
N ASP A 44 -10.69 7.41 -5.93
CA ASP A 44 -11.74 7.36 -4.91
C ASP A 44 -12.03 5.88 -4.63
N LEU A 45 -11.37 5.34 -3.60
CA LEU A 45 -11.42 3.92 -3.26
C LEU A 45 -11.83 3.75 -1.80
N LYS A 46 -12.82 2.88 -1.57
CA LYS A 46 -13.33 2.55 -0.23
C LYS A 46 -13.26 1.06 0.01
N PHE A 47 -12.95 0.66 1.24
CA PHE A 47 -12.94 -0.74 1.65
C PHE A 47 -13.07 -0.85 3.18
N SER A 48 -13.41 -2.04 3.65
CA SER A 48 -13.48 -2.34 5.08
C SER A 48 -12.16 -2.93 5.57
N ILE A 49 -11.76 -2.56 6.78
CA ILE A 49 -10.71 -3.20 7.58
C ILE A 49 -11.28 -3.76 8.89
N LYS A 50 -12.61 -3.81 9.02
CA LYS A 50 -13.30 -4.27 10.22
C LYS A 50 -12.82 -5.66 10.65
N GLY A 51 -12.34 -5.75 11.90
CA GLY A 51 -11.87 -7.00 12.50
C GLY A 51 -10.50 -7.47 12.01
N ARG A 52 -9.77 -6.64 11.26
CA ARG A 52 -8.39 -6.92 10.85
C ARG A 52 -7.43 -6.41 11.92
N ASN A 53 -6.32 -7.13 12.08
CA ASN A 53 -5.21 -6.69 12.91
C ASN A 53 -4.18 -5.99 12.01
N GLY A 54 -3.85 -4.76 12.36
CA GLY A 54 -2.72 -4.05 11.79
C GLY A 54 -1.39 -4.61 12.31
N PHE A 55 -0.36 -4.51 11.49
CA PHE A 55 1.01 -4.89 11.83
C PHE A 55 2.00 -3.84 11.34
N ALA A 56 3.12 -3.73 12.06
CA ALA A 56 4.18 -2.76 11.77
C ALA A 56 5.35 -3.46 11.08
N LEU A 57 5.70 -3.01 9.87
CA LEU A 57 6.94 -3.37 9.20
C LEU A 57 7.92 -2.21 9.42
N CYS A 58 8.76 -2.33 10.45
CA CYS A 58 9.49 -1.17 10.98
C CYS A 58 10.97 -1.45 11.30
N GLY A 59 11.61 -2.42 10.66
CA GLY A 59 13.06 -2.62 10.79
C GLY A 59 13.47 -3.60 11.90
N PHE A 60 12.51 -4.19 12.64
CA PHE A 60 12.79 -5.02 13.81
C PHE A 60 12.38 -6.47 13.56
N ALA A 61 13.38 -7.36 13.52
CA ALA A 61 13.20 -8.81 13.55
C ALA A 61 13.96 -9.39 14.75
N THR A 62 13.47 -9.12 15.96
CA THR A 62 14.18 -9.42 17.23
C THR A 62 13.80 -10.76 17.84
N GLU A 63 12.72 -11.38 17.38
CA GLU A 63 12.21 -12.66 17.90
C GLU A 63 12.26 -13.76 16.83
N PRO A 64 12.41 -15.05 17.22
CA PRO A 64 12.36 -16.16 16.27
C PRO A 64 11.09 -16.17 15.42
N GLY A 65 11.25 -16.30 14.10
CA GLY A 65 10.13 -16.32 13.14
C GLY A 65 9.62 -14.95 12.71
N THR A 66 10.21 -13.85 13.19
CA THR A 66 9.91 -12.50 12.68
C THR A 66 10.76 -12.18 11.45
N PHE A 67 10.26 -11.27 10.61
CA PHE A 67 10.95 -10.77 9.43
C PHE A 67 10.88 -9.25 9.39
N SER A 68 11.78 -8.63 8.64
CA SER A 68 11.77 -7.19 8.40
C SER A 68 12.37 -6.88 7.02
N GLY A 69 11.90 -5.79 6.42
CA GLY A 69 12.48 -5.24 5.20
C GLY A 69 13.62 -4.27 5.49
N LEU A 70 14.39 -3.94 4.45
CA LEU A 70 15.35 -2.83 4.52
C LEU A 70 15.40 -2.12 3.16
N PRO A 71 15.18 -0.79 3.09
CA PRO A 71 14.63 0.04 4.15
C PRO A 71 13.22 -0.44 4.54
N ASP A 72 12.81 -0.19 5.79
CA ASP A 72 11.48 -0.53 6.28
C ASP A 72 10.65 0.72 6.61
N GLY A 73 9.39 0.56 7.01
CA GLY A 73 8.56 1.65 7.51
C GLY A 73 7.17 1.66 6.91
N GLU A 74 6.35 0.73 7.38
CA GLU A 74 4.96 0.59 6.99
C GLU A 74 4.09 0.29 8.23
N ALA A 75 2.83 0.69 8.16
CA ALA A 75 1.76 0.22 9.03
C ALA A 75 0.65 -0.32 8.13
N ALA A 76 0.40 -1.62 8.22
CA ALA A 76 -0.29 -2.38 7.19
C ALA A 76 -1.40 -3.28 7.75
N CYS A 77 -2.36 -3.63 6.91
CA CYS A 77 -3.33 -4.69 7.15
C CYS A 77 -3.88 -5.24 5.82
N ALA A 78 -4.40 -6.47 5.83
CA ALA A 78 -5.20 -6.97 4.72
C ALA A 78 -6.61 -6.36 4.76
N PRO A 79 -7.11 -5.71 3.69
CA PRO A 79 -8.51 -5.32 3.60
C PRO A 79 -9.45 -6.52 3.72
N LEU A 80 -10.69 -6.29 4.18
CA LEU A 80 -11.72 -7.33 4.22
C LEU A 80 -12.11 -7.70 2.79
N GLU A 81 -11.97 -8.97 2.42
CA GLU A 81 -12.28 -9.42 1.06
C GLU A 81 -13.72 -9.11 0.69
N GLY A 82 -13.98 -8.84 -0.58
CA GLY A 82 -15.34 -8.56 -1.04
C GLY A 82 -15.84 -7.14 -0.78
N THR A 83 -15.05 -6.27 -0.15
CA THR A 83 -15.54 -4.95 0.30
C THR A 83 -14.97 -3.74 -0.45
N ALA A 84 -13.91 -3.91 -1.24
CA ALA A 84 -13.33 -2.79 -1.98
C ALA A 84 -14.23 -2.38 -3.15
N GLU A 85 -14.52 -1.08 -3.23
CA GLU A 85 -15.37 -0.44 -4.22
C GLU A 85 -14.76 0.90 -4.64
N GLY A 86 -14.75 1.19 -5.93
CA GLY A 86 -14.32 2.49 -6.46
C GLY A 86 -13.25 2.38 -7.54
N ILE A 87 -12.36 3.36 -7.58
CA ILE A 87 -11.41 3.51 -8.68
C ILE A 87 -10.06 4.06 -8.20
N ILE A 88 -8.98 3.53 -8.76
CA ILE A 88 -7.65 4.13 -8.70
C ILE A 88 -7.37 4.80 -10.04
N VAL A 89 -6.95 6.05 -10.02
CA VAL A 89 -6.63 6.84 -11.21
C VAL A 89 -5.22 7.40 -11.10
N ASN A 90 -4.38 7.11 -12.11
CA ASN A 90 -2.99 7.55 -12.22
C ASN A 90 -2.20 7.43 -10.90
N PRO A 91 -2.08 6.21 -10.31
CA PRO A 91 -1.20 6.01 -9.18
C PRO A 91 0.24 6.33 -9.60
N TYR A 92 1.12 6.64 -8.65
CA TYR A 92 2.49 7.02 -9.00
C TYR A 92 3.26 5.86 -9.63
N MET A 93 3.11 4.66 -9.08
CA MET A 93 3.71 3.45 -9.64
C MET A 93 2.94 2.21 -9.25
N MET A 94 3.14 1.15 -10.03
CA MET A 94 2.70 -0.20 -9.73
C MET A 94 3.94 -1.11 -9.74
N GLU A 95 4.14 -1.94 -8.72
CA GLU A 95 5.22 -2.91 -8.70
C GLU A 95 5.13 -3.84 -9.93
N ASP A 96 6.26 -4.35 -10.40
CA ASP A 96 6.39 -5.14 -11.65
C ASP A 96 5.99 -4.46 -12.98
N VAL A 97 5.22 -3.37 -12.96
CA VAL A 97 4.91 -2.54 -14.14
C VAL A 97 5.84 -1.32 -14.22
N GLY A 98 6.07 -0.64 -13.10
CA GLY A 98 6.92 0.54 -12.97
C GLY A 98 6.16 1.83 -12.68
N VAL A 99 6.88 2.96 -12.85
CA VAL A 99 6.32 4.32 -12.70
C VAL A 99 5.32 4.56 -13.82
N VAL A 100 4.12 5.02 -13.46
CA VAL A 100 3.03 5.31 -14.40
C VAL A 100 3.31 6.62 -15.13
N ARG A 101 3.30 6.57 -16.46
CA ARG A 101 3.49 7.73 -17.34
C ARG A 101 2.30 8.00 -18.23
N ASP A 102 1.62 6.95 -18.71
CA ASP A 102 0.38 7.11 -19.45
C ASP A 102 -0.84 7.13 -18.52
N PRO A 103 -1.94 7.79 -18.91
CA PRO A 103 -3.19 7.71 -18.16
C PRO A 103 -3.65 6.26 -17.96
N ILE A 104 -4.03 5.94 -16.72
CA ILE A 104 -4.54 4.63 -16.31
C ILE A 104 -5.64 4.79 -15.26
N SER A 105 -6.65 3.94 -15.36
CA SER A 105 -7.68 3.75 -14.34
C SER A 105 -7.92 2.27 -14.05
N ILE A 106 -8.06 1.93 -12.78
CA ILE A 106 -8.28 0.58 -12.26
C ILE A 106 -9.58 0.61 -11.45
N SER A 107 -10.60 -0.09 -11.92
CA SER A 107 -11.92 -0.15 -11.25
C SER A 107 -11.99 -1.35 -10.33
N PHE A 108 -12.62 -1.16 -9.18
CA PHE A 108 -12.80 -2.18 -8.14
C PHE A 108 -14.30 -2.34 -7.83
N GLU A 109 -14.76 -3.58 -7.85
CA GLU A 109 -16.07 -3.96 -7.33
C GLU A 109 -15.96 -5.24 -6.53
N LYS A 110 -16.65 -5.31 -5.39
CA LYS A 110 -16.67 -6.48 -4.50
C LYS A 110 -15.27 -7.00 -4.20
N GLY A 111 -14.34 -6.11 -3.89
CA GLY A 111 -12.97 -6.47 -3.51
C GLY A 111 -12.07 -6.89 -4.67
N LEU A 112 -12.54 -6.83 -5.92
CA LEU A 112 -11.81 -7.33 -7.09
C LEU A 112 -11.59 -6.22 -8.12
N VAL A 113 -10.43 -6.23 -8.78
CA VAL A 113 -10.18 -5.47 -10.01
C VAL A 113 -11.11 -5.98 -11.12
N THR A 114 -12.04 -5.13 -11.58
CA THR A 114 -13.01 -5.45 -12.62
C THR A 114 -12.59 -4.94 -14.00
N SER A 115 -11.98 -3.76 -14.08
CA SER A 115 -11.45 -3.20 -15.32
C SER A 115 -10.13 -2.46 -15.11
N VAL A 116 -9.27 -2.51 -16.12
CA VAL A 116 -8.04 -1.73 -16.19
C VAL A 116 -8.00 -1.10 -17.58
N GLU A 117 -8.09 0.22 -17.63
CA GLU A 117 -8.14 1.02 -18.86
C GLU A 117 -6.96 1.99 -18.89
N GLY A 118 -6.38 2.25 -20.06
CA GLY A 118 -5.28 3.20 -20.19
C GLY A 118 -4.26 2.86 -21.26
N GLY A 119 -3.07 3.45 -21.11
CA GLY A 119 -1.92 3.33 -22.02
C GLY A 119 -1.09 2.06 -21.82
N GLN A 120 0.23 2.20 -21.91
CA GLN A 120 1.15 1.06 -21.89
C GLN A 120 1.11 0.29 -20.55
N GLU A 121 1.10 1.01 -19.43
CA GLU A 121 1.08 0.42 -18.09
C GLU A 121 -0.23 -0.34 -17.81
N ALA A 122 -1.35 0.11 -18.37
CA ALA A 122 -2.64 -0.59 -18.28
C ALA A 122 -2.62 -1.95 -19.01
N ARG A 123 -1.95 -2.02 -20.17
CA ARG A 123 -1.78 -3.28 -20.91
C ARG A 123 -0.90 -4.26 -20.14
N ALA A 124 0.22 -3.78 -19.60
CA ALA A 124 1.13 -4.60 -18.79
C ALA A 124 0.42 -5.18 -17.55
N LEU A 125 -0.39 -4.36 -16.85
CA LEU A 125 -1.18 -4.84 -15.73
C LEU A 125 -2.22 -5.89 -16.16
N ASN A 126 -2.93 -5.68 -17.28
CA ASN A 126 -3.87 -6.67 -17.78
C ASN A 126 -3.20 -8.02 -18.09
N GLU A 127 -2.01 -8.02 -18.70
CA GLU A 127 -1.25 -9.26 -18.96
C GLU A 127 -0.86 -10.02 -17.68
N ILE A 128 -0.57 -9.29 -16.59
CA ILE A 128 -0.33 -9.89 -15.27
C ILE A 128 -1.62 -10.51 -14.73
N LEU A 129 -2.72 -9.74 -14.77
CA LEU A 129 -4.03 -10.17 -14.25
C LEU A 129 -4.60 -11.38 -15.00
N GLU A 130 -4.34 -11.50 -16.31
CA GLU A 130 -4.71 -12.67 -17.10
C GLU A 130 -4.01 -13.94 -16.62
N LYS A 131 -2.73 -13.85 -16.23
CA LYS A 131 -1.95 -15.00 -15.73
C LYS A 131 -2.33 -15.41 -14.31
N THR A 132 -2.80 -14.48 -13.50
CA THR A 132 -3.17 -14.74 -12.09
C THR A 132 -4.65 -15.08 -11.92
N GLY A 133 -5.49 -14.69 -12.89
CA GLY A 133 -6.93 -14.90 -12.81
C GLY A 133 -7.58 -14.12 -11.65
N VAL A 134 -8.61 -14.73 -11.04
CA VAL A 134 -9.42 -14.07 -10.00
C VAL A 134 -8.62 -13.74 -8.73
N THR A 135 -7.65 -14.57 -8.35
CA THR A 135 -6.88 -14.34 -7.11
C THR A 135 -5.96 -13.15 -7.23
N GLY A 136 -5.37 -12.90 -8.40
CA GLY A 136 -4.56 -11.69 -8.63
C GLY A 136 -5.35 -10.39 -8.70
N ARG A 137 -6.68 -10.47 -8.84
CA ARG A 137 -7.56 -9.30 -8.84
C ARG A 137 -7.99 -8.87 -7.44
N ASN A 138 -7.75 -9.69 -6.43
CA ASN A 138 -8.12 -9.41 -5.05
C ASN A 138 -7.34 -8.22 -4.47
N VAL A 139 -8.03 -7.30 -3.78
CA VAL A 139 -7.36 -6.27 -2.98
C VAL A 139 -6.73 -6.92 -1.74
N ALA A 140 -5.41 -6.82 -1.65
CA ALA A 140 -4.60 -7.68 -0.82
C ALA A 140 -4.04 -7.01 0.44
N GLU A 141 -3.58 -5.77 0.30
CA GLU A 141 -2.96 -5.00 1.39
C GLU A 141 -3.40 -3.55 1.30
N PHE A 142 -3.52 -2.93 2.46
CA PHE A 142 -3.53 -1.50 2.63
C PHE A 142 -2.46 -1.12 3.63
N ALA A 143 -1.59 -0.19 3.28
CA ALA A 143 -0.55 0.27 4.17
C ALA A 143 -0.18 1.74 4.01
N PHE A 144 0.19 2.35 5.13
CA PHE A 144 0.78 3.68 5.21
C PHE A 144 2.30 3.57 5.14
N GLY A 145 2.95 4.50 4.42
CA GLY A 145 4.39 4.72 4.53
C GLY A 145 4.71 5.54 5.79
N THR A 146 5.70 5.09 6.56
CA THR A 146 6.01 5.65 7.90
C THR A 146 7.46 6.07 8.08
N ASN A 147 8.34 5.82 7.11
CA ASN A 147 9.76 6.14 7.21
C ASN A 147 10.06 7.58 6.72
N PRO A 148 10.46 8.51 7.61
CA PRO A 148 10.73 9.90 7.22
C PRO A 148 11.98 10.08 6.33
N ALA A 149 12.90 9.11 6.33
CA ALA A 149 14.14 9.17 5.56
C ALA A 149 14.04 8.51 4.18
N CYS A 150 12.98 7.75 3.91
CA CYS A 150 12.71 7.19 2.59
C CYS A 150 12.47 8.31 1.57
N ARG A 151 13.06 8.14 0.39
CA ARG A 151 13.00 9.08 -0.73
C ARG A 151 12.05 8.58 -1.82
N ILE A 152 11.77 9.43 -2.79
CA ILE A 152 11.11 9.05 -4.05
C ILE A 152 12.18 8.86 -5.12
N THR A 153 12.36 7.62 -5.56
CA THR A 153 13.49 7.15 -6.37
C THR A 153 13.05 6.43 -7.64
N GLY A 154 11.75 6.17 -7.80
CA GLY A 154 11.21 5.30 -8.85
C GLY A 154 11.27 3.81 -8.48
N SER A 155 11.47 3.49 -7.20
CA SER A 155 11.52 2.11 -6.70
C SER A 155 10.46 1.90 -5.62
N SER A 156 9.54 0.96 -5.85
CA SER A 156 8.44 0.61 -4.94
C SER A 156 8.95 0.40 -3.52
N ARG A 157 10.10 -0.27 -3.38
CA ARG A 157 10.71 -0.64 -2.09
C ARG A 157 10.99 0.53 -1.15
N GLU A 158 11.38 1.70 -1.66
CA GLU A 158 11.64 2.89 -0.84
C GLU A 158 10.45 3.85 -0.92
N ASP A 159 9.92 4.06 -2.13
CA ASP A 159 8.90 5.05 -2.41
C ASP A 159 7.60 4.78 -1.63
N LYS A 160 7.17 3.50 -1.53
CA LYS A 160 5.94 3.12 -0.80
C LYS A 160 6.02 3.32 0.71
N LYS A 161 7.24 3.32 1.25
CA LYS A 161 7.54 3.38 2.68
C LYS A 161 7.77 4.80 3.19
N LYS A 162 7.87 5.78 2.28
CA LYS A 162 8.10 7.17 2.65
C LYS A 162 6.97 7.69 3.53
N LEU A 163 7.31 8.41 4.60
CA LEU A 163 6.31 9.01 5.48
C LEU A 163 5.28 9.81 4.66
N GLY A 164 4.01 9.45 4.84
CA GLY A 164 2.87 10.12 4.21
C GLY A 164 2.41 9.51 2.89
N THR A 165 3.18 8.62 2.28
CA THR A 165 2.69 7.81 1.16
C THR A 165 1.75 6.72 1.65
N ALA A 166 1.04 6.08 0.73
CA ALA A 166 0.31 4.86 1.01
C ALA A 166 0.33 3.96 -0.22
N HIS A 167 -0.05 2.71 -0.05
CA HIS A 167 -0.28 1.81 -1.17
C HIS A 167 -1.42 0.85 -0.89
N ILE A 168 -1.95 0.33 -2.00
CA ILE A 168 -2.87 -0.81 -2.03
C ILE A 168 -2.18 -1.91 -2.83
N ALA A 169 -2.13 -3.12 -2.30
CA ALA A 169 -1.67 -4.27 -3.07
C ALA A 169 -2.86 -5.01 -3.71
N ILE A 170 -2.59 -5.71 -4.80
CA ILE A 170 -3.47 -6.75 -5.33
C ILE A 170 -2.79 -8.12 -5.33
N GLY A 171 -3.58 -9.20 -5.23
CA GLY A 171 -3.10 -10.58 -5.19
C GLY A 171 -3.21 -11.25 -3.81
N ASP A 172 -2.11 -11.81 -3.34
CA ASP A 172 -2.03 -12.61 -2.11
C ASP A 172 -2.22 -11.76 -0.86
N ASN A 173 -3.16 -12.18 -0.01
CA ASN A 173 -3.28 -11.62 1.33
C ASN A 173 -3.30 -12.67 2.43
N LYS A 174 -3.20 -13.97 2.09
CA LYS A 174 -3.14 -15.06 3.06
C LYS A 174 -1.94 -14.90 4.01
N SER A 175 -0.81 -14.43 3.48
CA SER A 175 0.39 -14.09 4.26
C SER A 175 0.20 -12.90 5.22
N LEU A 176 -0.85 -12.09 5.03
CA LEU A 176 -1.15 -10.86 5.76
C LEU A 176 -2.42 -10.97 6.64
N GLY A 177 -2.92 -12.19 6.85
CA GLY A 177 -4.12 -12.46 7.66
C GLY A 177 -5.45 -12.41 6.90
N GLY A 178 -5.40 -12.42 5.57
CA GLY A 178 -6.54 -12.61 4.67
C GLY A 178 -6.80 -14.08 4.31
N ASN A 179 -7.68 -14.28 3.32
CA ASN A 179 -8.17 -15.60 2.90
C ASN A 179 -7.80 -15.98 1.46
N VAL A 180 -7.22 -15.06 0.69
CA VAL A 180 -6.90 -15.26 -0.73
C VAL A 180 -5.43 -15.62 -0.86
N GLU A 181 -5.19 -16.81 -1.42
CA GLU A 181 -3.87 -17.29 -1.80
C GLU A 181 -3.62 -16.98 -3.28
N CYS A 182 -2.56 -16.22 -3.55
CA CYS A 182 -2.08 -15.97 -4.91
C CYS A 182 -0.55 -16.12 -4.94
N TYR A 183 0.01 -16.43 -6.10
CA TYR A 183 1.47 -16.43 -6.26
C TYR A 183 2.05 -15.02 -6.48
N MET A 184 1.18 -14.03 -6.66
CA MET A 184 1.51 -12.64 -6.94
C MET A 184 1.01 -11.75 -5.80
N HIS A 185 1.79 -10.73 -5.48
CA HIS A 185 1.43 -9.63 -4.60
C HIS A 185 2.08 -8.38 -5.21
N MET A 186 1.27 -7.39 -5.59
CA MET A 186 1.74 -6.25 -6.37
C MET A 186 1.24 -4.93 -5.78
N ASP A 187 2.17 -4.11 -5.30
CA ASP A 187 1.90 -2.81 -4.68
C ASP A 187 1.56 -1.71 -5.69
N ILE A 188 0.52 -0.92 -5.42
CA ILE A 188 0.10 0.27 -6.16
C ILE A 188 0.27 1.49 -5.24
N THR A 189 1.23 2.36 -5.54
CA THR A 189 1.69 3.41 -4.62
C THR A 189 1.10 4.79 -4.94
N PHE A 190 0.72 5.52 -3.89
CA PHE A 190 0.27 6.92 -3.92
C PHE A 190 1.25 7.81 -3.15
N LEU A 191 1.66 8.93 -3.75
CA LEU A 191 2.61 9.85 -3.11
C LEU A 191 1.93 10.83 -2.13
N GLU A 192 0.79 11.39 -2.53
CA GLU A 192 0.08 12.41 -1.76
C GLU A 192 -1.39 12.04 -1.53
N PRO A 193 -1.69 10.86 -0.97
CA PRO A 193 -3.07 10.47 -0.74
C PRO A 193 -3.71 11.31 0.37
N THR A 194 -5.03 11.45 0.31
CA THR A 194 -5.89 11.83 1.44
C THR A 194 -6.62 10.59 1.91
N ILE A 195 -6.46 10.23 3.18
CA ILE A 195 -6.95 8.97 3.76
C ILE A 195 -7.75 9.29 5.01
N SER A 196 -8.97 8.75 5.05
CA SER A 196 -9.80 8.74 6.25
C SER A 196 -10.11 7.32 6.71
N ILE A 197 -10.20 7.15 8.02
CA ILE A 197 -10.65 5.91 8.66
C ILE A 197 -11.85 6.27 9.56
N ASP A 198 -13.01 5.68 9.28
CA ASP A 198 -14.29 6.01 9.92
C ASP A 198 -14.57 7.52 9.94
N ASP A 199 -14.43 8.16 8.77
CA ASP A 199 -14.63 9.60 8.54
C ASP A 199 -13.65 10.51 9.29
N LYS A 200 -12.68 9.95 10.03
CA LYS A 200 -11.59 10.70 10.66
C LYS A 200 -10.42 10.81 9.69
N LEU A 201 -9.99 12.04 9.43
CA LEU A 201 -8.88 12.32 8.55
C LEU A 201 -7.54 11.92 9.19
N ILE A 202 -6.83 10.96 8.59
CA ILE A 202 -5.56 10.42 9.10
C ILE A 202 -4.39 10.99 8.31
N VAL A 203 -4.51 11.04 6.98
CA VAL A 203 -3.53 11.62 6.06
C VAL A 203 -4.25 12.62 5.18
N LYS A 204 -3.66 13.81 4.98
CA LYS A 204 -4.18 14.82 4.06
C LYS A 204 -3.08 15.25 3.11
N ASP A 205 -3.28 15.03 1.82
CA ASP A 205 -2.32 15.38 0.76
C ASP A 205 -0.89 14.90 1.09
N GLY A 206 -0.74 13.65 1.54
CA GLY A 206 0.55 13.09 1.93
C GLY A 206 1.10 13.56 3.30
N LYS A 207 0.33 14.32 4.08
CA LYS A 207 0.71 14.73 5.44
C LYS A 207 -0.07 13.93 6.48
N VAL A 208 0.65 13.17 7.31
CA VAL A 208 0.07 12.46 8.46
C VAL A 208 -0.40 13.48 9.51
N LEU A 209 -1.66 13.40 9.92
CA LEU A 209 -2.28 14.29 10.91
C LEU A 209 -2.41 13.65 12.30
N ALA A 210 -2.39 12.32 12.36
CA ALA A 210 -2.52 11.54 13.59
C ALA A 210 -1.13 11.22 14.21
N LEU A 211 -0.30 12.24 14.43
CA LEU A 211 0.99 12.16 15.14
C LEU A 211 0.92 12.84 16.51
#